data_AF-A0A076FN87-F1
#
_entry.id   AF-A0A076FN87-F1
#
_cell.length_a   1.000
_cell.length_b   1.000
_cell.length_c   1.000
_cell.angle_alpha   90.00
_cell.angle_beta   90.00
_cell.angle_gamma   90.00
#
_symmetry.space_group_name_H-M   'P 1'
#
loop_
_entity.id
_entity.type
_entity.pdbx_description
1 polymer ?
#
loop_
_entity_poly.entity_id
_entity_poly.type
_entity_poly.pdbx_seq_one_letter_code
_entity_poly.pdbx_strand_id
1 'polypeptide(L)'
;HRQNGSQWRVRSKAVVVATGGCAFLSRALGCNVLTGDGLLMSAEVGADMSGMEFSNAYAIAPESGSVTKTMFYNWASFTDEAGEVIPGAASKGGRSVIARELNRQKVYARLDKADEATRLAMRASQPNFFLPFDRQGIDPFTQRFSVTLRLEGTVRGTGGLRITSEDCTTSVSGLYAAGDAATREPICGGFTGGGSHNAAWAISSGSWAGQGAARFALQRGTNQRATRGAGVA
;
A
#
# COMPACT_ATOMS: atom_id res chain seq x y z
N HIS A 1 -10.51 18.64 -15.85
CA HIS A 1 -10.75 17.41 -16.59
C HIS A 1 -9.53 17.23 -17.49
N ARG A 2 -8.78 16.14 -17.30
CA ARG A 2 -7.39 16.02 -17.79
C ARG A 2 -7.27 16.22 -19.31
N GLN A 3 -8.28 15.82 -20.07
CA GLN A 3 -8.26 15.88 -21.53
C GLN A 3 -8.46 17.29 -22.10
N ASN A 4 -9.12 18.20 -21.37
CA ASN A 4 -9.49 19.53 -21.89
C ASN A 4 -9.22 20.67 -20.89
N GLY A 5 -8.57 20.38 -19.76
CA GLY A 5 -8.25 21.37 -18.72
C GLY A 5 -9.45 21.90 -17.92
N SER A 6 -10.70 21.53 -18.24
CA SER A 6 -11.87 22.20 -17.66
C SER A 6 -12.11 21.83 -16.20
N GLN A 7 -12.44 22.80 -15.34
CA GLN A 7 -12.87 22.47 -13.97
C GLN A 7 -14.29 21.87 -14.02
N TRP A 8 -14.55 20.90 -13.13
CA TRP A 8 -15.87 20.30 -12.98
C TRP A 8 -16.22 20.16 -11.51
N ARG A 9 -17.51 20.12 -11.21
CA ARG A 9 -18.03 19.96 -9.85
C ARG A 9 -19.08 18.87 -9.84
N VAL A 10 -18.89 17.85 -9.01
CA VAL A 10 -19.93 16.87 -8.68
C VAL A 10 -20.56 17.26 -7.35
N ARG A 11 -21.89 17.32 -7.34
CA ARG A 11 -22.69 17.47 -6.12
C ARG A 11 -23.36 16.15 -5.82
N SER A 12 -23.17 15.65 -4.61
CA SER A 12 -23.79 14.43 -4.13
C SER A 12 -24.24 14.60 -2.68
N LYS A 13 -25.22 13.81 -2.28
CA LYS A 13 -25.64 13.71 -0.87
C LYS A 13 -24.63 12.93 -0.03
N ALA A 14 -23.88 12.02 -0.64
CA ALA A 14 -22.82 11.26 0.00
C ALA A 14 -21.65 11.01 -0.97
N VAL A 15 -20.43 10.93 -0.44
CA VAL A 15 -19.20 10.68 -1.20
C VAL A 15 -18.42 9.56 -0.52
N VAL A 16 -17.94 8.59 -1.31
CA VAL A 16 -17.04 7.53 -0.85
C VAL A 16 -15.65 7.77 -1.40
N VAL A 17 -14.65 7.87 -0.52
CA VAL A 17 -13.23 7.99 -0.88
C VAL A 17 -12.63 6.60 -0.96
N ALA A 18 -12.35 6.15 -2.18
CA ALA A 18 -11.74 4.84 -2.47
C ALA A 18 -10.54 5.01 -3.41
N THR A 19 -9.73 6.04 -3.18
CA THR A 19 -8.63 6.48 -4.06
C THR A 19 -7.34 5.67 -3.89
N GLY A 20 -7.36 4.62 -3.07
CA GLY A 20 -6.15 3.94 -2.61
C GLY A 20 -5.37 4.75 -1.57
N GLY A 21 -4.19 4.24 -1.22
CA GLY A 21 -3.31 4.87 -0.23
C GLY A 21 -2.38 5.92 -0.83
N CYS A 22 -1.31 6.23 -0.10
CA CYS A 22 -0.23 7.10 -0.52
C CYS A 22 1.09 6.37 -0.37
N ALA A 23 1.79 6.16 -1.48
CA ALA A 23 3.17 5.70 -1.53
C ALA A 23 4.09 6.73 -2.21
N PHE A 24 3.57 7.93 -2.48
CA PHE A 24 4.32 9.12 -2.93
C PHE A 24 5.37 8.84 -4.01
N LEU A 25 4.91 8.38 -5.18
CA LEU A 25 5.76 8.12 -6.35
C LEU A 25 6.94 7.16 -6.07
N SER A 26 6.78 6.20 -5.14
CA SER A 26 7.86 5.31 -4.70
C SER A 26 8.45 4.40 -5.78
N ARG A 27 7.83 4.33 -6.97
CA ARG A 27 8.17 3.41 -8.06
C ARG A 27 8.00 1.93 -7.70
N ALA A 28 7.40 1.61 -6.57
CA ALA A 28 6.85 0.28 -6.35
C ALA A 28 5.74 0.01 -7.39
N LEU A 29 5.59 -1.24 -7.82
CA LEU A 29 4.64 -1.61 -8.86
C LEU A 29 3.23 -1.13 -8.51
N GLY A 30 2.62 -0.34 -9.38
CA GLY A 30 1.28 0.23 -9.19
C GLY A 30 1.20 1.42 -8.22
N CYS A 31 2.29 1.82 -7.57
CA CYS A 31 2.28 2.86 -6.53
C CYS A 31 2.45 4.30 -7.05
N ASN A 32 2.85 4.49 -8.31
CA ASN A 32 3.06 5.84 -8.86
C ASN A 32 1.78 6.67 -9.00
N VAL A 33 0.60 6.06 -8.96
CA VAL A 33 -0.69 6.76 -8.98
C VAL A 33 -1.31 6.89 -7.58
N LEU A 34 -0.62 6.40 -6.55
CA LEU A 34 -1.05 6.42 -5.15
C LEU A 34 -0.40 7.61 -4.45
N THR A 35 -0.91 8.80 -4.74
CA THR A 35 -0.32 10.09 -4.35
C THR A 35 -1.00 10.73 -3.14
N GLY A 36 -2.07 10.13 -2.61
CA GLY A 36 -2.77 10.64 -1.43
C GLY A 36 -3.79 11.73 -1.71
N ASP A 37 -4.16 11.98 -2.98
CA ASP A 37 -5.07 13.06 -3.37
C ASP A 37 -6.42 12.99 -2.62
N GLY A 38 -7.00 11.79 -2.48
CA GLY A 38 -8.25 11.61 -1.73
C GLY A 38 -8.11 11.85 -0.23
N LEU A 39 -6.93 11.58 0.34
CA LEU A 39 -6.63 11.90 1.74
C LEU A 39 -6.54 13.42 1.92
N LEU A 40 -5.84 14.11 1.02
CA LEU A 40 -5.74 15.57 1.00
C LEU A 40 -7.11 16.24 0.85
N MET A 41 -7.89 15.83 -0.14
CA MET A 41 -9.25 16.35 -0.36
C MET A 41 -10.14 16.18 0.88
N SER A 42 -10.00 15.05 1.58
CA SER A 42 -10.78 14.79 2.79
C SER A 42 -10.31 15.66 3.97
N ALA A 43 -9.01 15.88 4.11
CA ALA A 43 -8.45 16.76 5.13
C ALA A 43 -8.88 18.23 4.94
N GLU A 44 -8.97 18.71 3.69
CA GLU A 44 -9.45 20.07 3.36
C GLU A 44 -10.86 20.37 3.89
N VAL A 45 -11.70 19.33 4.02
CA VAL A 45 -13.06 19.44 4.58
C VAL A 45 -13.13 19.07 6.06
N GLY A 46 -11.98 18.82 6.71
CA GLY A 46 -11.87 18.55 8.14
C GLY A 46 -12.05 17.10 8.54
N ALA A 47 -11.86 16.13 7.63
CA ALA A 47 -11.87 14.73 7.99
C ALA A 47 -10.61 14.34 8.78
N ASP A 48 -10.79 13.53 9.83
CA ASP A 48 -9.69 13.04 10.65
C ASP A 48 -8.98 11.87 9.97
N MET A 49 -7.68 11.76 10.22
CA MET A 49 -6.87 10.59 9.87
C MET A 49 -6.52 9.80 11.12
N SER A 50 -6.23 8.51 10.95
CA SER A 50 -5.84 7.62 12.03
C SER A 50 -4.79 6.62 11.52
N GLY A 51 -3.86 6.19 12.38
CA GLY A 51 -2.82 5.21 12.07
C GLY A 51 -1.74 5.67 11.07
N MET A 52 -1.62 6.97 10.82
CA MET A 52 -0.67 7.52 9.86
C MET A 52 0.79 7.29 10.28
N GLU A 53 1.05 7.28 11.59
CA GLU A 53 2.34 6.95 12.19
C GLU A 53 2.81 5.52 11.90
N PHE A 54 1.87 4.60 11.63
CA PHE A 54 2.14 3.21 11.27
C PHE A 54 2.26 3.02 9.74
N SER A 55 2.53 4.09 8.99
CA SER A 55 2.54 4.09 7.52
C SER A 55 3.89 4.40 6.89
N ASN A 56 4.99 4.20 7.62
CA ASN A 56 6.36 4.24 7.12
C ASN A 56 6.83 2.85 6.61
N ALA A 57 5.95 2.12 5.92
CA ALA A 57 6.25 0.76 5.47
C ALA A 57 7.20 0.76 4.26
N TYR A 58 8.30 0.02 4.37
CA TYR A 58 9.23 -0.25 3.27
C TYR A 58 9.30 -1.74 2.97
N ALA A 59 9.27 -2.08 1.69
CA ALA A 59 9.31 -3.45 1.20
C ALA A 59 10.56 -3.72 0.38
N ILE A 60 11.06 -4.96 0.46
CA ILE A 60 12.25 -5.40 -0.27
C ILE A 60 11.88 -5.58 -1.73
N ALA A 61 12.72 -5.03 -2.61
CA ALA A 61 12.64 -5.23 -4.05
C ALA A 61 14.06 -5.47 -4.62
N PRO A 62 14.18 -6.15 -5.77
CA PRO A 62 15.42 -6.10 -6.55
C PRO A 62 15.74 -4.65 -6.90
N GLU A 63 17.02 -4.24 -6.87
CA GLU A 63 17.43 -2.85 -7.17
C GLU A 63 16.94 -2.40 -8.55
N SER A 64 17.04 -3.29 -9.54
CA SER A 64 16.60 -3.10 -10.92
C SER A 64 15.08 -3.25 -11.13
N GLY A 65 14.30 -3.48 -10.08
CA GLY A 65 12.89 -3.84 -10.15
C GLY A 65 11.97 -2.92 -9.35
N SER A 66 10.67 -3.05 -9.62
CA SER A 66 9.58 -2.36 -8.90
C SER A 66 8.73 -3.29 -8.03
N VAL A 67 8.93 -4.61 -8.13
CA VAL A 67 8.05 -5.60 -7.50
C VAL A 67 8.44 -5.84 -6.03
N THR A 68 7.56 -5.47 -5.11
CA THR A 68 7.74 -5.55 -3.66
C THR A 68 7.13 -6.82 -3.05
N LYS A 69 7.68 -8.00 -3.36
CA LYS A 69 7.17 -9.31 -2.89
C LYS A 69 8.00 -9.87 -1.74
N THR A 70 8.01 -9.13 -0.63
CA THR A 70 8.84 -9.42 0.56
C THR A 70 8.67 -10.85 1.11
N MET A 71 7.53 -11.51 0.89
CA MET A 71 7.27 -12.89 1.32
C MET A 71 8.35 -13.87 0.80
N PHE A 72 8.75 -13.78 -0.46
CA PHE A 72 9.75 -14.68 -1.05
C PHE A 72 11.13 -14.56 -0.41
N TYR A 73 11.44 -13.41 0.19
CA TYR A 73 12.70 -13.21 0.88
C TYR A 73 12.77 -13.94 2.23
N ASN A 74 11.72 -14.64 2.67
CA ASN A 74 11.82 -15.59 3.78
C ASN A 74 12.78 -16.74 3.45
N TRP A 75 12.95 -17.07 2.17
CA TRP A 75 13.94 -18.05 1.71
C TRP A 75 15.26 -17.41 1.26
N ALA A 76 15.49 -16.14 1.61
CA ALA A 76 16.72 -15.45 1.23
C ALA A 76 17.80 -15.52 2.32
N SER A 77 19.04 -15.62 1.87
CA SER A 77 20.21 -15.13 2.61
C SER A 77 20.56 -13.71 2.12
N PHE A 78 21.06 -12.87 3.01
CA PHE A 78 21.46 -11.50 2.71
C PHE A 78 22.96 -11.33 2.97
N THR A 79 23.68 -10.79 2.01
CA THR A 79 25.14 -10.62 2.08
C THR A 79 25.54 -9.20 1.71
N ASP A 80 26.74 -8.80 2.12
CA ASP A 80 27.41 -7.60 1.60
C ASP A 80 28.04 -7.85 0.23
N GLU A 81 28.84 -6.88 -0.23
CA GLU A 81 29.56 -6.94 -1.51
C GLU A 81 30.63 -8.04 -1.54
N ALA A 82 31.37 -8.22 -0.44
CA ALA A 82 32.37 -9.29 -0.29
C ALA A 82 31.71 -10.69 -0.30
N GLY A 83 30.41 -10.76 -0.02
CA GLY A 83 29.66 -12.02 0.03
C GLY A 83 29.49 -12.55 1.46
N GLU A 84 29.89 -11.79 2.46
CA GLU A 84 29.72 -12.16 3.86
C GLU A 84 28.26 -11.95 4.29
N VAL A 85 27.75 -12.90 5.09
CA VAL A 85 26.37 -12.85 5.58
C VAL A 85 26.19 -11.69 6.54
N ILE A 86 25.18 -10.85 6.31
CA ILE A 86 24.85 -9.73 7.19
C ILE A 86 24.11 -10.27 8.42
N PRO A 87 24.68 -10.21 9.63
CA PRO A 87 24.04 -10.78 10.82
C PRO A 87 22.71 -10.10 11.15
N GLY A 88 21.66 -10.90 11.32
CA GLY A 88 20.32 -10.41 11.65
C GLY A 88 19.51 -9.85 10.47
N ALA A 89 20.09 -9.77 9.26
CA ALA A 89 19.32 -9.43 8.06
C ALA A 89 18.35 -10.57 7.70
N ALA A 90 17.06 -10.23 7.61
CA ALA A 90 15.99 -11.18 7.32
C ALA A 90 14.74 -10.47 6.79
N SER A 91 13.91 -11.17 6.01
CA SER A 91 12.64 -10.64 5.52
C SER A 91 11.64 -10.35 6.64
N LYS A 92 11.55 -11.20 7.66
CA LYS A 92 10.75 -10.98 8.87
C LYS A 92 11.68 -10.71 10.05
N GLY A 93 11.39 -9.67 10.83
CA GLY A 93 12.20 -9.27 12.00
C GLY A 93 13.55 -8.59 11.68
N GLY A 94 14.11 -8.76 10.48
CA GLY A 94 15.43 -8.25 10.12
C GLY A 94 15.49 -7.11 9.08
N ARG A 95 14.35 -6.53 8.68
CA ARG A 95 14.33 -5.47 7.63
C ARG A 95 15.05 -4.20 8.04
N SER A 96 15.01 -3.83 9.32
CA SER A 96 15.73 -2.65 9.82
C SER A 96 17.25 -2.83 9.78
N VAL A 97 17.75 -4.07 9.84
CA VAL A 97 19.18 -4.37 9.60
C VAL A 97 19.51 -4.12 8.13
N ILE A 98 18.71 -4.67 7.21
CA ILE A 98 18.88 -4.43 5.76
C ILE A 98 18.84 -2.94 5.45
N ALA A 99 17.91 -2.19 6.03
CA ALA A 99 17.81 -0.73 5.85
C ALA A 99 19.06 0.01 6.34
N ARG A 100 19.60 -0.37 7.50
CA ARG A 100 20.83 0.24 8.05
C ARG A 100 22.05 -0.08 7.19
N GLU A 101 22.15 -1.30 6.68
CA GLU A 101 23.24 -1.68 5.78
C GLU A 101 23.15 -0.96 4.43
N LEU A 102 21.95 -0.80 3.86
CA LEU A 102 21.74 -0.05 2.61
C LEU A 102 22.14 1.42 2.70
N ASN A 103 22.19 2.02 3.90
CA ASN A 103 22.72 3.38 4.09
C ASN A 103 24.26 3.43 4.03
N ARG A 104 24.94 2.29 4.13
CA ARG A 104 26.40 2.18 4.21
C ARG A 104 26.99 1.57 2.95
N GLN A 105 26.34 0.55 2.39
CA GLN A 105 26.84 -0.27 1.29
C GLN A 105 25.70 -0.98 0.55
N LYS A 106 26.03 -1.65 -0.56
CA LYS A 106 25.07 -2.51 -1.26
C LYS A 106 24.76 -3.76 -0.44
N VAL A 107 23.49 -4.15 -0.47
CA VAL A 107 23.02 -5.43 0.08
C VAL A 107 22.59 -6.32 -1.07
N TYR A 108 23.01 -7.58 -1.01
CA TYR A 108 22.64 -8.61 -1.97
C TYR A 108 21.73 -9.63 -1.29
N ALA A 109 20.81 -10.20 -2.06
CA ALA A 109 20.01 -11.34 -1.65
C ALA A 109 20.22 -12.50 -2.62
N ARG A 110 20.02 -13.72 -2.12
CA ARG A 110 19.88 -14.95 -2.91
C ARG A 110 18.83 -15.82 -2.25
N LEU A 111 17.88 -16.35 -3.03
CA LEU A 111 16.76 -17.19 -2.55
C LEU A 111 17.20 -18.64 -2.31
N ASP A 112 18.33 -18.83 -1.64
CA ASP A 112 19.04 -20.11 -1.52
C ASP A 112 18.45 -21.09 -0.52
N LYS A 113 17.50 -20.65 0.31
CA LYS A 113 16.83 -21.53 1.28
C LYS A 113 15.59 -22.22 0.70
N ALA A 114 15.21 -21.92 -0.54
CA ALA A 114 14.08 -22.55 -1.21
C ALA A 114 14.51 -23.90 -1.82
N ASP A 115 13.86 -24.99 -1.41
CA ASP A 115 13.97 -26.29 -2.05
C ASP A 115 13.28 -26.31 -3.42
N GLU A 116 13.49 -27.37 -4.21
CA GLU A 116 13.00 -27.44 -5.59
C GLU A 116 11.48 -27.29 -5.70
N ALA A 117 10.73 -27.95 -4.81
CA ALA A 117 9.27 -27.83 -4.76
C ALA A 117 8.84 -26.38 -4.47
N THR A 118 9.51 -25.71 -3.53
CA THR A 118 9.26 -24.31 -3.21
C THR A 118 9.60 -23.40 -4.39
N ARG A 119 10.72 -23.63 -5.09
CA ARG A 119 11.11 -22.84 -6.28
C ARG A 119 10.04 -22.87 -7.37
N LEU A 120 9.53 -24.07 -7.68
CA LEU A 120 8.45 -24.28 -8.64
C LEU A 120 7.17 -23.56 -8.20
N ALA A 121 6.78 -23.72 -6.93
CA ALA A 121 5.60 -23.06 -6.37
C ALA A 121 5.71 -21.53 -6.36
N MET A 122 6.89 -20.98 -6.06
CA MET A 122 7.13 -19.53 -6.11
C MET A 122 6.95 -19.00 -7.53
N ARG A 123 7.56 -19.64 -8.53
CA ARG A 123 7.42 -19.24 -9.94
C ARG A 123 5.98 -19.32 -10.43
N ALA A 124 5.26 -20.39 -10.07
CA ALA A 124 3.85 -20.56 -10.44
C ALA A 124 2.93 -19.52 -9.77
N SER A 125 3.16 -19.20 -8.49
CA SER A 125 2.27 -18.34 -7.71
C SER A 125 2.40 -16.85 -8.03
N GLN A 126 3.59 -16.36 -8.38
CA GLN A 126 3.83 -14.93 -8.68
C GLN A 126 4.82 -14.75 -9.84
N PRO A 127 4.42 -15.05 -11.09
CA PRO A 127 5.31 -14.91 -12.26
C PRO A 127 5.88 -13.50 -12.43
N ASN A 128 5.15 -12.47 -12.01
CA ASN A 128 5.57 -11.07 -12.10
C ASN A 128 6.79 -10.73 -11.24
N PHE A 129 7.05 -11.48 -10.15
CA PHE A 129 8.27 -11.31 -9.36
C PHE A 129 9.51 -11.81 -10.10
N PHE A 130 9.38 -12.90 -10.86
CA PHE A 130 10.48 -13.55 -11.56
C PHE A 130 10.80 -12.91 -12.91
N LEU A 131 9.80 -12.31 -13.57
CA LEU A 131 9.95 -11.69 -14.88
C LEU A 131 11.14 -10.71 -15.02
N PRO A 132 11.46 -9.82 -14.06
CA PRO A 132 12.64 -8.97 -14.16
C PRO A 132 13.96 -9.73 -14.12
N PHE A 133 14.04 -10.83 -13.36
CA PHE A 133 15.22 -11.67 -13.27
C PHE A 133 15.42 -12.46 -14.55
N ASP A 134 14.36 -13.08 -15.06
CA ASP A 134 14.39 -13.86 -16.30
C ASP A 134 14.83 -12.99 -17.49
N ARG A 135 14.39 -11.72 -17.55
CA ARG A 135 14.83 -10.74 -18.57
C ARG A 135 16.30 -10.36 -18.49
N GLN A 136 16.90 -10.47 -17.31
CA GLN A 136 18.32 -10.16 -17.09
C GLN A 136 19.20 -11.42 -17.16
N GLY A 137 18.60 -12.60 -17.36
CA GLY A 137 19.32 -13.87 -17.28
C GLY A 137 19.85 -14.19 -15.88
N ILE A 138 19.21 -13.64 -14.84
CA ILE A 138 19.57 -13.90 -13.44
C ILE A 138 18.68 -15.03 -12.91
N ASP A 139 19.29 -16.09 -12.37
CA ASP A 139 18.59 -17.08 -11.56
C ASP A 139 18.67 -16.68 -10.07
N PRO A 140 17.58 -16.14 -9.47
CA PRO A 140 17.60 -15.64 -8.10
C PRO A 140 17.78 -16.74 -7.04
N PHE A 141 17.65 -18.02 -7.42
CA PHE A 141 17.84 -19.15 -6.50
C PHE A 141 19.31 -19.54 -6.34
N THR A 142 20.15 -19.26 -7.35
CA THR A 142 21.56 -19.66 -7.36
C THR A 142 22.51 -18.45 -7.38
N GLN A 143 22.07 -17.32 -7.94
CA GLN A 143 22.86 -16.11 -8.08
C GLN A 143 22.44 -15.02 -7.08
N ARG A 144 23.43 -14.23 -6.62
CA ARG A 144 23.19 -13.04 -5.82
C ARG A 144 22.68 -11.90 -6.70
N PHE A 145 21.74 -11.12 -6.19
CA PHE A 145 21.23 -9.91 -6.84
C PHE A 145 21.11 -8.78 -5.82
N SER A 146 21.34 -7.53 -6.24
CA SER A 146 21.24 -6.39 -5.34
C SER A 146 19.78 -6.09 -4.99
N VAL A 147 19.54 -5.70 -3.74
CA VAL A 147 18.23 -5.33 -3.23
C VAL A 147 18.18 -3.85 -2.85
N THR A 148 16.98 -3.32 -2.82
CA THR A 148 16.66 -1.99 -2.30
C THR A 148 15.38 -2.07 -1.47
N LEU A 149 15.05 -0.97 -0.79
CA LEU A 149 13.80 -0.80 -0.07
C LEU A 149 12.94 0.25 -0.79
N ARG A 150 11.72 -0.13 -1.17
CA ARG A 150 10.75 0.78 -1.79
C ARG A 150 9.70 1.16 -0.75
N LEU A 151 9.38 2.46 -0.67
CA LEU A 151 8.29 2.95 0.16
C LEU A 151 6.95 2.39 -0.34
N GLU A 152 6.18 1.77 0.54
CA GLU A 152 4.79 1.43 0.29
C GLU A 152 3.83 2.31 1.10
N GLY A 153 4.33 3.20 1.97
CA GLY A 153 3.55 4.25 2.61
C GLY A 153 2.27 3.72 3.29
N THR A 154 1.15 4.42 3.11
CA THR A 154 -0.16 3.96 3.59
C THR A 154 -0.75 2.84 2.74
N VAL A 155 -0.20 2.53 1.55
CA VAL A 155 -0.65 1.38 0.72
C VAL A 155 -0.40 0.07 1.44
N ARG A 156 0.70 0.00 2.20
CA ARG A 156 1.01 -1.13 3.08
C ARG A 156 0.78 -0.82 4.56
N GLY A 157 0.99 0.43 4.98
CA GLY A 157 0.71 0.91 6.34
C GLY A 157 -0.74 0.77 6.76
N THR A 158 -1.05 1.06 8.02
CA THR A 158 -2.44 1.00 8.51
C THR A 158 -3.17 2.33 8.45
N GLY A 159 -2.49 3.41 8.10
CA GLY A 159 -3.03 4.75 8.12
C GLY A 159 -4.02 5.05 7.00
N GLY A 160 -4.98 5.93 7.30
CA GLY A 160 -5.94 6.45 6.34
C GLY A 160 -7.00 7.32 7.03
N LEU A 161 -8.11 7.56 6.35
CA LEU A 161 -9.26 8.26 6.92
C LEU A 161 -9.82 7.48 8.10
N ARG A 162 -10.03 8.18 9.21
CA ARG A 162 -10.59 7.59 10.42
C ARG A 162 -12.03 7.17 10.17
N ILE A 163 -12.30 5.89 10.43
CA ILE A 163 -13.65 5.32 10.37
C ILE A 163 -14.31 5.42 11.75
N THR A 164 -15.56 5.90 11.79
CA THR A 164 -16.30 6.16 13.04
C THR A 164 -17.47 5.20 13.26
N SER A 165 -17.76 4.32 12.31
CA SER A 165 -18.90 3.39 12.36
C SER A 165 -18.67 2.17 11.45
N GLU A 166 -19.49 1.13 11.64
CA GLU A 166 -19.43 -0.12 10.86
C GLU A 166 -19.74 0.06 9.38
N ASP A 167 -20.48 1.12 9.02
CA ASP A 167 -20.79 1.45 7.62
C ASP A 167 -19.74 2.34 6.96
N CYS A 168 -18.54 2.42 7.54
CA CYS A 168 -17.39 3.16 7.04
C CYS A 168 -17.59 4.69 6.93
N THR A 169 -18.44 5.26 7.79
CA THR A 169 -18.57 6.72 7.91
C THR A 169 -17.29 7.34 8.48
N THR A 170 -16.93 8.54 8.03
CA THR A 170 -15.82 9.34 8.58
C THR A 170 -16.32 10.39 9.58
N SER A 171 -15.43 11.21 10.16
CA SER A 171 -15.85 12.34 11.02
C SER A 171 -16.63 13.44 10.29
N VAL A 172 -16.61 13.46 8.95
CA VAL A 172 -17.38 14.40 8.12
C VAL A 172 -18.69 13.77 7.66
N SER A 173 -19.81 14.39 8.03
CA SER A 173 -21.15 13.89 7.67
C SER A 173 -21.34 13.78 6.15
N GLY A 174 -21.70 12.59 5.68
CA GLY A 174 -21.86 12.30 4.25
C GLY A 174 -20.57 11.92 3.53
N LEU A 175 -19.44 11.86 4.23
CA LEU A 175 -18.16 11.36 3.71
C LEU A 175 -17.86 9.99 4.29
N TYR A 176 -17.54 9.06 3.40
CA TYR A 176 -17.22 7.66 3.68
C TYR A 176 -15.85 7.33 3.11
N ALA A 177 -15.19 6.29 3.61
CA ALA A 177 -13.90 5.85 3.08
C ALA A 177 -13.84 4.33 2.95
N ALA A 178 -13.08 3.84 1.97
CA ALA A 178 -12.92 2.42 1.70
C ALA A 178 -11.52 2.07 1.19
N GLY A 179 -11.14 0.81 1.37
CA GLY A 179 -9.82 0.28 0.97
C GLY A 179 -8.68 1.02 1.64
N ASP A 180 -7.58 1.21 0.91
CA ASP A 180 -6.35 1.84 1.42
C ASP A 180 -6.51 3.34 1.71
N ALA A 181 -7.64 3.95 1.34
CA ALA A 181 -7.97 5.32 1.74
C ALA A 181 -8.55 5.39 3.17
N ALA A 182 -9.10 4.28 3.68
CA ALA A 182 -9.58 4.15 5.05
C ALA A 182 -8.49 3.57 5.96
N THR A 183 -8.46 3.97 7.23
CA THR A 183 -7.61 3.32 8.23
C THR A 183 -7.90 1.82 8.29
N ARG A 184 -6.84 1.03 8.50
CA ARG A 184 -6.89 -0.42 8.73
C ARG A 184 -6.66 -0.81 10.19
N GLU A 185 -6.51 0.16 11.09
CA GLU A 185 -6.37 -0.14 12.51
C GLU A 185 -7.44 -1.09 13.06
N PRO A 186 -8.73 -1.02 12.65
CA PRO A 186 -9.76 -1.95 13.14
C PRO A 186 -9.46 -3.44 12.87
N ILE A 187 -8.68 -3.75 11.84
CA ILE A 187 -8.38 -5.13 11.44
C ILE A 187 -6.92 -5.53 11.64
N CYS A 188 -6.01 -4.57 11.81
CA CYS A 188 -4.56 -4.83 11.84
C CYS A 188 -3.80 -4.08 12.93
N GLY A 189 -4.45 -3.20 13.70
CA GLY A 189 -3.79 -2.34 14.68
C GLY A 189 -2.68 -1.49 14.05
N GLY A 190 -1.51 -1.43 14.71
CA GLY A 190 -0.33 -0.71 14.22
C GLY A 190 0.58 -1.50 13.28
N PHE A 191 0.19 -2.72 12.87
CA PHE A 191 1.01 -3.57 12.00
C PHE A 191 0.37 -3.76 10.64
N THR A 192 1.18 -3.80 9.58
CA THR A 192 0.67 -4.02 8.22
C THR A 192 0.13 -5.45 8.02
N GLY A 193 -1.17 -5.57 7.78
CA GLY A 193 -1.82 -6.79 7.28
C GLY A 193 -1.54 -7.03 5.80
N GLY A 194 -0.29 -7.33 5.44
CA GLY A 194 0.08 -7.61 4.06
C GLY A 194 -0.81 -8.68 3.39
N GLY A 195 -1.05 -8.54 2.09
CA GLY A 195 -1.78 -9.54 1.30
C GLY A 195 -3.28 -9.60 1.63
N SER A 196 -3.71 -10.70 2.24
CA SER A 196 -5.13 -11.07 2.39
C SER A 196 -5.94 -10.07 3.20
N HIS A 197 -5.36 -9.44 4.23
CA HIS A 197 -6.09 -8.45 5.03
C HIS A 197 -6.39 -7.18 4.24
N ASN A 198 -5.43 -6.65 3.47
CA ASN A 198 -5.68 -5.50 2.60
C ASN A 198 -6.77 -5.80 1.55
N ALA A 199 -6.71 -6.98 0.92
CA ALA A 199 -7.69 -7.38 -0.08
C ALA A 199 -9.09 -7.56 0.53
N ALA A 200 -9.19 -8.26 1.67
CA ALA A 200 -10.44 -8.41 2.40
C ALA A 200 -11.00 -7.06 2.85
N TRP A 201 -10.16 -6.17 3.38
CA TRP A 201 -10.55 -4.83 3.79
C TRP A 201 -11.13 -4.02 2.64
N ALA A 202 -10.46 -4.01 1.47
CA ALA A 202 -10.93 -3.26 0.32
C ALA A 202 -12.32 -3.71 -0.14
N ILE A 203 -12.57 -5.03 -0.18
CA ILE A 203 -13.87 -5.58 -0.59
C ILE A 203 -14.95 -5.29 0.47
N SER A 204 -14.64 -5.56 1.74
CA SER A 204 -15.57 -5.40 2.84
C SER A 204 -15.94 -3.93 3.06
N SER A 205 -14.95 -3.05 3.25
CA SER A 205 -15.18 -1.62 3.44
C SER A 205 -15.81 -0.95 2.23
N GLY A 206 -15.49 -1.38 1.00
CA GLY A 206 -16.15 -0.89 -0.21
C GLY A 206 -17.65 -1.20 -0.21
N SER A 207 -18.01 -2.41 0.20
CA SER A 207 -19.42 -2.85 0.31
C SER A 207 -20.15 -2.06 1.41
N TRP A 208 -19.55 -1.93 2.58
CA TRP A 208 -20.15 -1.22 3.72
C TRP A 208 -20.28 0.28 3.47
N ALA A 209 -19.22 0.93 2.99
CA ALA A 209 -19.22 2.34 2.64
C ALA A 209 -20.26 2.66 1.55
N GLY A 210 -20.37 1.80 0.53
CA GLY A 210 -21.39 1.96 -0.52
C GLY A 210 -22.81 1.89 0.03
N GLN A 211 -23.10 0.90 0.89
CA GLN A 211 -24.41 0.76 1.53
C GLN A 211 -24.71 1.93 2.50
N GLY A 212 -23.74 2.33 3.32
CA GLY A 212 -23.85 3.47 4.23
C GLY A 212 -24.15 4.77 3.49
N ALA A 213 -23.35 5.08 2.46
CA ALA A 213 -23.53 6.25 1.63
C ALA A 213 -24.90 6.26 0.92
N ALA A 214 -25.36 5.12 0.41
CA ALA A 214 -26.67 5.01 -0.23
C ALA A 214 -27.82 5.27 0.77
N ARG A 215 -27.77 4.66 1.96
CA ARG A 215 -28.76 4.90 3.02
C ARG A 215 -28.79 6.37 3.44
N PHE A 216 -27.62 6.97 3.66
CA PHE A 216 -27.50 8.39 3.99
C PHE A 216 -28.13 9.27 2.91
N ALA A 217 -27.86 8.99 1.64
CA ALA A 217 -28.41 9.74 0.52
C ALA A 217 -29.95 9.62 0.41
N LEU A 218 -30.53 8.45 0.73
CA LEU A 218 -31.97 8.23 0.72
C LEU A 218 -32.69 8.94 1.87
N GLN A 219 -32.10 8.97 3.07
CA GLN A 219 -32.66 9.66 4.24
C GLN A 219 -32.61 11.18 4.11
N ARG A 220 -31.68 11.70 3.31
CA ARG A 220 -31.57 13.15 3.06
C ARG A 220 -32.60 13.57 2.02
N GLY A 221 -33.47 14.52 2.38
CA GLY A 221 -34.39 15.17 1.46
C GLY A 221 -33.70 15.93 0.31
N THR A 222 -34.47 16.44 -0.64
CA THR A 222 -33.98 17.18 -1.81
C THR A 222 -33.59 18.64 -1.52
N ASN A 223 -33.74 19.10 -0.27
CA ASN A 223 -33.43 20.48 0.10
C ASN A 223 -31.97 20.82 -0.19
N GLN A 224 -31.75 21.91 -0.91
CA GLN A 224 -30.44 22.43 -1.26
C GLN A 224 -29.72 22.93 0.00
N ARG A 225 -28.97 22.04 0.66
CA ARG A 225 -28.05 22.42 1.72
C ARG A 225 -26.81 23.04 1.11
N ALA A 226 -26.25 24.06 1.76
CA ALA A 226 -24.91 24.52 1.46
C ALA A 226 -23.93 23.36 1.64
N THR A 227 -23.24 22.97 0.57
CA THR A 227 -22.19 21.94 0.60
C THR A 227 -20.82 22.61 0.50
N ARG A 228 -19.85 22.10 1.27
CA ARG A 228 -18.45 22.48 1.16
C ARG A 228 -17.77 21.53 0.17
N GLY A 229 -17.12 22.09 -0.85
CA GLY A 229 -16.32 21.32 -1.80
C GLY A 229 -14.93 21.00 -1.25
N ALA A 230 -14.32 19.95 -1.78
CA ALA A 230 -12.93 19.56 -1.58
C ALA A 230 -12.18 19.59 -2.92
N GLY A 231 -10.85 19.51 -2.89
CA GLY A 231 -9.97 19.49 -4.06
C GLY A 231 -9.74 20.88 -4.63
N VAL A 232 -9.53 21.86 -3.75
CA VAL A 232 -9.33 23.28 -4.12
C VAL A 232 -7.92 23.80 -3.87
N ALA A 233 -7.05 23.00 -3.24
CA ALA A 233 -5.64 23.33 -3.03
C ALA A 233 -4.81 23.29 -4.32
#